data_AF-A0A3L6QWL1-F1
#
_entry.id   AF-A0A3L6QWL1-F1
#
_cell.length_a   1.000
_cell.length_b   1.000
_cell.length_c   1.000
_cell.angle_alpha   90.00
_cell.angle_beta   90.00
_cell.angle_gamma   90.00
#
_symmetry.space_group_name_H-M   'P 1'
#
loop_
_entity.id
_entity.type
_entity.pdbx_description
1 polymer ?
#
loop_
_entity_poly.entity_id
_entity_poly.type
_entity_poly.pdbx_seq_one_letter_code
_entity_poly.pdbx_strand_id
1 'polypeptide(L)'
;MISSLARTEHGTGSNDYMSFNQFDVVQDFSDHHYAKTSPGKATKDWVKAIQSEWNLLQKNLPESIYVRVYEDRIDLLRAAIVGPAGTPYHDGLFFFDVRFPSEYPKCPPHFETLVAGHFHEREHAFLDACSAYMSGTVVGSSGGSSARYACDKCFADFKKSLTLYTEHLRTEFAANRSRLLELERQSSAVDDIVPTS
;
A
#
# COMPACT_ATOMS: atom_id res chain seq x y z
N MET A 1 4.06 19.15 24.09
CA MET A 1 5.52 19.27 24.29
C MET A 1 6.17 17.96 23.89
N ILE A 2 6.59 17.87 22.64
CA ILE A 2 7.74 17.05 22.26
C ILE A 2 8.58 18.01 21.42
N SER A 3 9.47 18.73 22.10
CA SER A 3 10.59 19.38 21.44
C SER A 3 11.71 18.33 21.38
N SER A 4 12.24 18.07 20.20
CA SER A 4 13.63 17.63 20.11
C SER A 4 14.32 18.49 19.08
N LEU A 5 15.21 19.32 19.59
CA LEU A 5 16.16 20.13 18.84
C LEU A 5 17.06 19.23 17.98
N ALA A 6 17.19 19.58 16.71
CA ALA A 6 18.41 19.32 15.95
C ALA A 6 18.82 20.64 15.28
N ARG A 7 19.56 21.46 16.03
CA ARG A 7 20.44 22.47 15.45
C ARG A 7 21.86 22.10 15.80
N THR A 8 22.64 21.77 14.78
CA THR A 8 24.09 21.95 14.79
C THR A 8 24.54 22.21 13.36
N GLU A 9 25.06 23.40 13.08
CA GLU A 9 25.88 23.68 11.90
C GLU A 9 27.35 23.64 12.32
N HIS A 10 28.17 22.81 11.66
CA HIS A 10 29.39 23.23 10.93
C HIS A 10 30.07 22.01 10.30
N GLY A 11 30.36 22.10 9.00
CA GLY A 11 30.71 20.97 8.15
C GLY A 11 32.17 20.50 8.18
N THR A 12 32.32 19.24 7.79
CA THR A 12 33.49 18.65 7.11
C THR A 12 32.97 17.47 6.30
N GLY A 13 33.21 17.47 5.00
CA GLY A 13 32.68 16.47 4.07
C GLY A 13 33.22 15.07 4.36
N SER A 14 32.32 14.19 4.79
CA SER A 14 32.50 12.74 4.80
C SER A 14 31.20 12.14 4.29
N ASN A 15 31.24 11.58 3.07
CA ASN A 15 30.29 10.63 2.47
C ASN A 15 29.10 10.19 3.36
N ASP A 16 28.17 11.11 3.57
CA ASP A 16 26.96 10.93 4.36
C ASP A 16 25.81 10.62 3.41
N TYR A 17 25.98 9.57 2.60
CA TYR A 17 24.89 9.06 1.78
C TYR A 17 23.85 8.44 2.72
N MET A 18 22.97 9.31 3.20
CA MET A 18 21.62 9.04 3.71
C MET A 18 21.50 7.76 4.54
N SER A 19 21.86 7.81 5.82
CA SER A 19 21.38 6.81 6.77
C SER A 19 19.84 6.90 6.82
N PHE A 20 19.15 5.99 6.13
CA PHE A 20 17.70 5.88 6.22
C PHE A 20 17.32 5.23 7.55
N ASN A 21 16.61 5.97 8.39
CA ASN A 21 16.03 5.41 9.61
C ASN A 21 14.85 4.49 9.25
N GLN A 22 14.73 3.35 9.92
CA GLN A 22 13.55 2.48 9.80
C GLN A 22 12.26 3.16 10.28
N PHE A 23 12.36 4.13 11.18
CA PHE A 23 11.24 4.96 11.57
C PHE A 23 11.64 6.42 11.41
N ASP A 24 10.90 7.16 10.59
CA ASP A 24 11.16 8.55 10.26
C ASP A 24 9.92 9.42 10.45
N VAL A 25 10.12 10.67 10.88
CA VAL A 25 9.06 11.65 11.13
C VAL A 25 9.30 12.86 10.23
N VAL A 26 8.37 13.15 9.33
CA VAL A 26 8.52 14.24 8.35
C VAL A 26 7.31 15.17 8.35
N GLN A 27 7.43 16.32 7.68
CA GLN A 27 6.32 17.26 7.51
C GLN A 27 5.64 17.15 6.15
N ASP A 28 6.41 16.95 5.08
CA ASP A 28 5.86 16.88 3.72
C ASP A 28 5.13 15.55 3.49
N PHE A 29 3.82 15.64 3.26
CA PHE A 29 2.93 14.53 2.89
C PHE A 29 2.32 14.71 1.50
N SER A 30 2.84 15.64 0.68
CA SER A 30 2.23 16.02 -0.60
C SER A 30 2.14 14.86 -1.60
N ASP A 31 3.03 13.88 -1.51
CA ASP A 31 3.08 12.67 -2.33
C ASP A 31 2.32 11.48 -1.71
N HIS A 32 1.67 11.67 -0.56
CA HIS A 32 0.87 10.64 0.08
C HIS A 32 -0.47 10.45 -0.65
N HIS A 33 -0.89 9.20 -0.86
CA HIS A 33 -2.14 8.85 -1.54
C HIS A 33 -3.35 9.57 -0.90
N TYR A 34 -3.34 9.71 0.43
CA TYR A 34 -4.40 10.38 1.20
C TYR A 34 -4.12 11.87 1.51
N ALA A 35 -3.17 12.52 0.83
CA ALA A 35 -2.81 13.92 1.11
C ALA A 35 -4.01 14.88 1.03
N LYS A 36 -4.95 14.61 0.12
CA LYS A 36 -6.12 15.43 -0.14
C LYS A 36 -7.31 15.13 0.77
N THR A 37 -7.24 14.10 1.62
CA THR A 37 -8.33 13.77 2.55
C THR A 37 -8.22 14.56 3.85
N SER A 38 -9.34 14.86 4.49
CA SER A 38 -9.35 15.41 5.85
C SER A 38 -9.13 14.32 6.91
N PRO A 39 -8.42 14.61 8.00
CA PRO A 39 -8.16 13.66 9.11
C PRO A 39 -9.40 13.30 9.96
N GLY A 40 -10.59 13.82 9.64
CA GLY A 40 -11.80 13.65 10.44
C GLY A 40 -11.68 14.30 11.83
N LYS A 41 -12.56 13.92 12.77
CA LYS A 41 -12.57 14.48 14.13
C LYS A 41 -11.49 13.82 15.01
N ALA A 42 -10.39 14.52 15.24
CA ALA A 42 -9.31 14.08 16.13
C ALA A 42 -9.70 14.21 17.62
N THR A 43 -10.23 13.13 18.20
CA THR A 43 -10.50 13.08 19.65
C THR A 43 -9.20 12.86 20.44
N LYS A 44 -9.17 13.24 21.72
CA LYS A 44 -7.97 13.02 22.57
C LYS A 44 -7.55 11.55 22.65
N ASP A 45 -8.53 10.64 22.70
CA ASP A 45 -8.26 9.21 22.81
C ASP A 45 -7.74 8.65 21.48
N TRP A 46 -8.26 9.16 20.35
CA TRP A 46 -7.76 8.83 19.02
C TRP A 46 -6.30 9.26 18.82
N VAL A 47 -5.93 10.50 19.21
CA VAL A 47 -4.55 10.99 19.15
C VAL A 47 -3.62 10.11 19.99
N LYS A 48 -4.05 9.75 21.21
CA LYS A 48 -3.27 8.89 22.11
C LYS A 48 -3.08 7.49 21.53
N ALA A 49 -4.11 6.92 20.90
CA ALA A 49 -4.02 5.60 20.29
C ALA A 49 -2.94 5.59 19.18
N ILE A 50 -2.98 6.55 18.26
CA ILE A 50 -2.00 6.65 17.18
C ILE A 50 -0.59 6.92 17.71
N GLN A 51 -0.44 7.80 18.69
CA GLN A 51 0.86 8.03 19.33
C GLN A 51 1.40 6.75 20.00
N SER A 52 0.53 5.91 20.56
CA SER A 52 0.93 4.61 21.10
C SER A 52 1.44 3.68 19.99
N GLU A 53 0.79 3.66 18.81
CA GLU A 53 1.24 2.89 17.65
C GLU A 53 2.61 3.36 17.13
N TRP A 54 2.82 4.68 17.02
CA TRP A 54 4.11 5.24 16.61
C TRP A 54 5.23 4.81 17.56
N ASN A 55 4.98 4.86 18.87
CA ASN A 55 5.94 4.39 19.88
C ASN A 55 6.22 2.88 19.78
N LEU A 56 5.21 2.08 19.43
CA LEU A 56 5.35 0.64 19.26
C LEU A 56 6.21 0.34 18.02
N LEU A 57 5.90 0.98 16.90
CA LEU A 57 6.61 0.83 15.62
C LEU A 57 8.05 1.30 15.73
N GLN A 58 8.30 2.48 16.30
CA GLN A 58 9.66 2.99 16.49
C GLN A 58 10.56 2.01 17.27
N LYS A 59 9.99 1.20 18.18
CA LYS A 59 10.74 0.26 19.01
C LYS A 59 10.85 -1.15 18.43
N ASN A 60 9.89 -1.58 17.62
CA ASN A 60 9.72 -3.00 17.27
C ASN A 60 9.51 -3.22 15.76
N LEU A 61 10.21 -2.48 14.91
CA LEU A 61 10.18 -2.72 13.47
C LEU A 61 11.09 -3.89 13.08
N PRO A 62 10.62 -4.84 12.24
CA PRO A 62 11.48 -5.80 11.57
C PRO A 62 12.47 -5.11 10.63
N GLU A 63 13.61 -5.77 10.37
CA GLU A 63 14.70 -5.17 9.60
C GLU A 63 14.31 -4.74 8.18
N SER A 64 13.38 -5.47 7.58
CA SER A 64 12.92 -5.27 6.20
C SER A 64 11.77 -4.26 6.06
N ILE A 65 11.34 -3.62 7.15
CA ILE A 65 10.21 -2.68 7.15
C ILE A 65 10.69 -1.29 7.58
N TYR A 66 10.36 -0.31 6.77
CA TYR A 66 10.59 1.11 7.02
C TYR A 66 9.24 1.80 7.15
N VAL A 67 9.13 2.76 8.04
CA VAL A 67 7.92 3.51 8.34
C VAL A 67 8.25 4.99 8.37
N ARG A 68 7.41 5.76 7.71
CA ARG A 68 7.41 7.22 7.74
C ARG A 68 6.06 7.70 8.27
N VAL A 69 6.09 8.62 9.22
CA VAL A 69 4.90 9.27 9.79
C VAL A 69 4.99 10.78 9.63
N TYR A 70 3.86 11.49 9.77
CA TYR A 70 3.77 12.90 9.40
C TYR A 70 3.35 13.80 10.57
N GLU A 71 4.13 14.82 10.91
CA GLU A 71 3.89 15.71 12.07
C GLU A 71 2.55 16.45 11.96
N ASP A 72 2.28 17.03 10.79
CA ASP A 72 1.08 17.83 10.55
C ASP A 72 -0.18 16.97 10.30
N ARG A 73 0.02 15.68 10.04
CA ARG A 73 -1.02 14.73 9.67
C ARG A 73 -0.77 13.40 10.37
N ILE A 74 -1.02 13.38 11.69
CA ILE A 74 -0.75 12.20 12.50
C ILE A 74 -1.58 10.97 12.09
N ASP A 75 -2.69 11.18 11.37
CA ASP A 75 -3.50 10.10 10.78
C ASP A 75 -2.82 9.40 9.61
N LEU A 76 -1.72 9.94 9.07
CA LEU A 76 -1.02 9.37 7.92
C LEU A 76 0.22 8.59 8.34
N LEU A 77 0.46 7.48 7.65
CA LEU A 77 1.63 6.63 7.80
C LEU A 77 1.95 5.99 6.45
N ARG A 78 3.22 5.96 6.08
CA ARG A 78 3.71 5.20 4.93
C ARG A 78 4.63 4.08 5.42
N ALA A 79 4.39 2.86 4.97
CA ALA A 79 5.31 1.74 5.16
C ALA A 79 6.01 1.38 3.85
N ALA A 80 7.30 1.08 3.90
CA ALA A 80 8.05 0.48 2.80
C ALA A 80 8.55 -0.89 3.25
N ILE A 81 8.30 -1.93 2.45
CA ILE A 81 8.73 -3.29 2.71
C ILE A 81 9.77 -3.67 1.66
N VAL A 82 10.93 -4.15 2.12
CA VAL A 82 11.98 -4.72 1.28
C VAL A 82 11.70 -6.21 1.10
N GLY A 83 11.68 -6.67 -0.14
CA GLY A 83 11.45 -8.07 -0.47
C GLY A 83 12.58 -8.97 0.06
N PRO A 84 12.26 -10.07 0.77
CA PRO A 84 13.27 -10.93 1.39
C PRO A 84 14.15 -11.69 0.40
N ALA A 85 15.36 -12.05 0.85
CA ALA A 85 16.27 -12.95 0.14
C ALA A 85 15.65 -14.32 -0.13
N GLY A 86 15.97 -14.89 -1.30
CA GLY A 86 15.44 -16.17 -1.75
C GLY A 86 14.00 -16.11 -2.29
N THR A 87 13.41 -14.92 -2.41
CA THR A 87 12.11 -14.73 -3.08
C THR A 87 12.30 -14.03 -4.44
N PRO A 88 11.37 -14.20 -5.40
CA PRO A 88 11.38 -13.41 -6.65
C PRO A 88 11.28 -11.89 -6.44
N TYR A 89 10.98 -11.46 -5.21
CA TYR A 89 10.83 -10.07 -4.82
C TYR A 89 12.09 -9.51 -4.16
N HIS A 90 13.17 -10.28 -4.06
CA HIS A 90 14.42 -9.84 -3.43
C HIS A 90 14.84 -8.44 -3.91
N ASP A 91 15.18 -7.57 -2.98
CA ASP A 91 15.52 -6.14 -3.20
C ASP A 91 14.39 -5.30 -3.81
N GLY A 92 13.18 -5.85 -3.99
CA GLY A 92 11.99 -5.13 -4.40
C GLY A 92 11.48 -4.24 -3.27
N LEU A 93 11.11 -2.99 -3.60
CA LEU A 93 10.54 -2.03 -2.67
C LEU A 93 9.04 -1.87 -2.88
N PHE A 94 8.26 -2.12 -1.83
CA PHE A 94 6.81 -2.02 -1.85
C PHE A 94 6.34 -0.95 -0.87
N PHE A 95 5.70 0.11 -1.37
CA PHE A 95 5.20 1.23 -0.57
C PHE A 95 3.70 1.10 -0.31
N PHE A 96 3.29 1.38 0.93
CA PHE A 96 1.92 1.31 1.40
C PHE A 96 1.57 2.58 2.15
N ASP A 97 0.61 3.34 1.63
CA ASP A 97 0.06 4.52 2.29
C ASP A 97 -1.12 4.11 3.15
N VAL A 98 -1.12 4.57 4.40
CA VAL A 98 -2.10 4.23 5.42
C VAL A 98 -2.70 5.51 5.99
N ARG A 99 -4.02 5.52 6.13
CA ARG A 99 -4.77 6.55 6.85
C ARG A 99 -5.54 5.93 8.01
N PHE A 100 -5.32 6.44 9.21
CA PHE A 100 -6.10 6.09 10.39
C PHE A 100 -7.44 6.84 10.36
N PRO A 101 -8.59 6.13 10.37
CA PRO A 101 -9.91 6.77 10.43
C PRO A 101 -10.20 7.37 11.79
N SER A 102 -11.17 8.29 11.88
CA SER A 102 -11.59 8.92 13.15
C SER A 102 -12.11 7.93 14.19
N GLU A 103 -12.57 6.76 13.74
CA GLU A 103 -13.11 5.69 14.57
C GLU A 103 -12.00 4.78 15.15
N TYR A 104 -10.74 4.93 14.70
CA TYR A 104 -9.61 4.17 15.23
C TYR A 104 -9.45 4.41 16.76
N PRO A 105 -9.16 3.38 17.58
CA PRO A 105 -8.85 1.98 17.24
C PRO A 105 -10.06 1.05 17.16
N LYS A 106 -11.30 1.57 17.27
CA LYS A 106 -12.51 0.72 17.23
C LYS A 106 -12.70 0.07 15.86
N CYS A 107 -12.31 0.77 14.81
CA CYS A 107 -12.22 0.25 13.45
C CYS A 107 -10.75 0.25 13.00
N PRO A 108 -10.26 -0.82 12.36
CA PRO A 108 -8.91 -0.85 11.83
C PRO A 108 -8.72 0.22 10.75
N PRO A 109 -7.48 0.69 10.51
CA PRO A 109 -7.19 1.52 9.34
C PRO A 109 -7.64 0.79 8.07
N HIS A 110 -8.25 1.52 7.11
CA HIS A 110 -9.04 1.01 5.98
C HIS A 110 -8.29 0.11 4.98
N PHE A 111 -7.75 -1.00 5.48
CA PHE A 111 -7.00 -1.97 4.70
C PHE A 111 -7.89 -2.62 3.64
N GLU A 112 -9.17 -2.81 3.95
CA GLU A 112 -10.14 -3.35 3.01
C GLU A 112 -10.31 -2.47 1.76
N THR A 113 -10.41 -1.15 1.95
CA THR A 113 -10.51 -0.18 0.84
C THR A 113 -9.21 -0.10 0.07
N LEU A 114 -8.07 -0.12 0.75
CA LEU A 114 -6.75 -0.12 0.10
C LEU A 114 -6.57 -1.34 -0.80
N VAL A 115 -6.87 -2.54 -0.28
CA VAL A 115 -6.79 -3.79 -1.03
C VAL A 115 -7.80 -3.79 -2.17
N ALA A 116 -9.04 -3.37 -1.91
CA ALA A 116 -10.07 -3.27 -2.93
C ALA A 116 -9.64 -2.35 -4.08
N GLY A 117 -9.17 -1.14 -3.77
CA GLY A 117 -8.68 -0.15 -4.73
C GLY A 117 -7.48 -0.66 -5.50
N HIS A 118 -6.48 -1.23 -4.83
CA HIS A 118 -5.28 -1.77 -5.48
C HIS A 118 -5.60 -2.78 -6.58
N PHE A 119 -6.47 -3.75 -6.28
CA PHE A 119 -6.86 -4.77 -7.25
C PHE A 119 -7.78 -4.22 -8.34
N HIS A 120 -8.63 -3.25 -8.02
CA HIS A 120 -9.45 -2.57 -9.03
C HIS A 120 -8.59 -1.81 -10.04
N GLU A 121 -7.63 -1.01 -9.58
CA GLU A 121 -6.72 -0.25 -10.44
C GLU A 121 -5.89 -1.16 -11.37
N ARG A 122 -5.54 -2.37 -10.90
CA ARG A 122 -4.64 -3.30 -11.61
C ARG A 122 -5.36 -4.42 -12.36
N GLU A 123 -6.69 -4.51 -12.27
CA GLU A 123 -7.45 -5.63 -12.84
C GLU A 123 -7.12 -5.86 -14.33
N HIS A 124 -7.00 -4.78 -15.10
CA HIS A 124 -6.68 -4.82 -16.52
C HIS A 124 -5.30 -5.44 -16.77
N ALA A 125 -4.28 -5.02 -16.03
CA ALA A 125 -2.92 -5.53 -16.16
C ALA A 125 -2.84 -7.04 -15.85
N PHE A 126 -3.59 -7.52 -14.84
CA PHE A 126 -3.68 -8.94 -14.53
C PHE A 126 -4.32 -9.73 -15.68
N LEU A 127 -5.46 -9.26 -16.20
CA LEU A 127 -6.18 -9.95 -17.28
C LEU A 127 -5.43 -9.89 -18.62
N ASP A 128 -4.72 -8.81 -18.89
CA ASP A 128 -3.86 -8.66 -20.07
C ASP A 128 -2.68 -9.64 -20.01
N ALA A 129 -2.04 -9.77 -18.84
CA ALA A 129 -0.99 -10.77 -18.63
C ALA A 129 -1.52 -12.20 -18.84
N CYS A 130 -2.67 -12.54 -18.27
CA CYS A 130 -3.32 -13.84 -18.51
C CYS A 130 -3.57 -14.08 -20.01
N SER A 131 -4.05 -13.06 -20.72
CA SER A 131 -4.31 -13.13 -22.17
C SER A 131 -3.03 -13.33 -22.98
N ALA A 132 -1.95 -12.63 -22.61
CA ALA A 132 -0.64 -12.81 -23.22
C ALA A 132 -0.09 -14.23 -23.00
N TYR A 133 -0.21 -14.77 -21.78
CA TYR A 133 0.25 -16.11 -21.43
C TYR A 133 -0.59 -17.20 -22.11
N MET A 134 -1.92 -17.04 -22.19
CA MET A 134 -2.81 -17.94 -22.96
C MET A 134 -2.50 -17.92 -24.46
N SER A 135 -1.93 -16.83 -24.95
CA SER A 135 -1.46 -16.67 -26.35
C SER A 135 -0.04 -17.21 -26.57
N GLY A 136 0.57 -17.81 -25.54
CA GLY A 136 1.87 -18.47 -25.62
C GLY A 136 3.04 -17.59 -25.22
N THR A 137 2.84 -16.34 -24.79
CA THR A 137 3.94 -15.50 -24.28
C THR A 137 4.50 -16.13 -23.00
N VAL A 138 5.82 -16.21 -22.90
CA VAL A 138 6.48 -16.77 -21.69
C VAL A 138 6.28 -15.85 -20.49
N VAL A 139 5.94 -16.43 -19.34
CA VAL A 139 5.75 -15.68 -18.08
C VAL A 139 7.01 -14.89 -17.72
N GLY A 140 6.82 -13.62 -17.32
CA GLY A 140 7.92 -12.73 -16.96
C GLY A 140 8.67 -12.09 -18.13
N SER A 141 8.21 -12.28 -19.38
CA SER A 141 8.81 -11.61 -20.53
C SER A 141 8.55 -10.10 -20.49
N SER A 142 9.61 -9.28 -20.45
CA SER A 142 9.52 -7.83 -20.69
C SER A 142 9.20 -7.55 -22.16
N GLY A 143 8.45 -6.48 -22.47
CA GLY A 143 7.82 -6.14 -23.77
C GLY A 143 8.69 -6.05 -25.04
N GLY A 144 9.93 -6.52 -25.02
CA GLY A 144 10.79 -6.72 -26.20
C GLY A 144 11.19 -8.17 -26.49
N SER A 145 10.87 -9.14 -25.61
CA SER A 145 11.22 -10.55 -25.83
C SER A 145 10.10 -11.28 -26.57
N SER A 146 10.39 -11.79 -27.76
CA SER A 146 9.45 -12.60 -28.55
C SER A 146 9.38 -14.06 -28.09
N ALA A 147 9.82 -14.37 -26.86
CA ALA A 147 9.84 -15.70 -26.31
C ALA A 147 8.42 -16.27 -26.16
N ARG A 148 8.17 -17.42 -26.78
CA ARG A 148 6.89 -18.11 -26.74
C ARG A 148 7.06 -19.55 -26.29
N TYR A 149 6.12 -20.05 -25.49
CA TYR A 149 6.02 -21.48 -25.17
C TYR A 149 5.84 -22.28 -26.47
N ALA A 150 6.46 -23.46 -26.52
CA ALA A 150 6.17 -24.42 -27.58
C ALA A 150 4.70 -24.85 -27.45
N CYS A 151 3.98 -24.90 -28.57
CA CYS A 151 2.57 -25.29 -28.59
C CYS A 151 2.44 -26.82 -28.52
N ASP A 152 2.86 -27.40 -27.40
CA ASP A 152 2.78 -28.82 -27.11
C ASP A 152 1.63 -29.16 -26.14
N LYS A 153 1.55 -30.43 -25.72
CA LYS A 153 0.53 -30.87 -24.76
C LYS A 153 0.64 -30.16 -23.41
N CYS A 154 1.87 -29.86 -22.95
CA CYS A 154 2.09 -29.17 -21.68
C CYS A 154 1.52 -27.75 -21.74
N PHE A 155 1.74 -27.03 -22.85
CA PHE A 155 1.13 -25.74 -23.07
C PHE A 155 -0.40 -25.81 -23.18
N ALA A 156 -0.96 -26.86 -23.80
CA ALA A 156 -2.41 -27.04 -23.89
C ALA A 156 -3.06 -27.20 -22.50
N ASP A 157 -2.45 -28.00 -21.62
CA ASP A 157 -2.94 -28.20 -20.24
C ASP A 157 -2.78 -26.93 -19.41
N PHE A 158 -1.63 -26.24 -19.52
CA PHE A 158 -1.40 -24.93 -18.90
C PHE A 158 -2.45 -23.91 -19.34
N LYS A 159 -2.70 -23.79 -20.65
CA LYS A 159 -3.67 -22.86 -21.23
C LYS A 159 -5.07 -23.14 -20.68
N LYS A 160 -5.49 -24.40 -20.61
CA LYS A 160 -6.78 -24.81 -20.06
C LYS A 160 -6.94 -24.38 -18.59
N SER A 161 -5.92 -24.64 -17.76
CA SER A 161 -5.91 -24.24 -16.36
C SER A 161 -5.97 -22.72 -16.22
N LEU A 162 -5.15 -21.99 -16.98
CA LEU A 162 -5.10 -20.54 -16.95
C LEU A 162 -6.43 -19.90 -17.40
N THR A 163 -7.11 -20.46 -18.40
CA THR A 163 -8.46 -20.03 -18.79
C THR A 163 -9.43 -20.13 -17.62
N LEU A 164 -9.45 -21.27 -16.91
CA LEU A 164 -10.34 -21.45 -15.76
C LEU A 164 -10.05 -20.44 -14.65
N TYR A 165 -8.78 -20.21 -14.31
CA TYR A 165 -8.39 -19.20 -13.33
C TYR A 165 -8.75 -17.78 -13.78
N THR A 166 -8.61 -17.47 -15.07
CA THR A 166 -8.95 -16.15 -15.61
C THR A 166 -10.45 -15.86 -15.48
N GLU A 167 -11.31 -16.84 -15.72
CA GLU A 167 -12.76 -16.68 -15.50
C GLU A 167 -13.12 -16.45 -14.03
N HIS A 168 -12.44 -17.17 -13.13
CA HIS A 168 -12.62 -16.95 -11.69
C HIS A 168 -12.16 -15.54 -11.29
N LEU A 169 -10.97 -15.11 -11.75
CA LEU A 169 -10.46 -13.76 -11.51
C LEU A 169 -11.40 -12.67 -12.04
N ARG A 170 -12.00 -12.85 -13.22
CA ARG A 170 -13.00 -11.90 -13.75
C ARG A 170 -14.20 -11.77 -12.81
N THR A 171 -14.66 -12.87 -12.25
CA THR A 171 -15.78 -12.90 -11.30
C THR A 171 -15.40 -12.19 -10.00
N GLU A 172 -14.25 -12.51 -9.43
CA GLU A 172 -13.74 -11.89 -8.20
C GLU A 172 -13.45 -10.40 -8.39
N PHE A 173 -12.88 -9.98 -9.51
CA PHE A 173 -12.68 -8.56 -9.82
C PHE A 173 -14.01 -7.82 -9.98
N ALA A 174 -15.02 -8.45 -10.60
CA ALA A 174 -16.36 -7.86 -10.65
C ALA A 174 -16.99 -7.69 -9.27
N ALA A 175 -16.87 -8.70 -8.40
CA ALA A 175 -17.32 -8.60 -7.02
C ALA A 175 -16.55 -7.52 -6.24
N ASN A 176 -15.23 -7.44 -6.43
CA ASN A 176 -14.39 -6.43 -5.77
C ASN A 176 -14.73 -5.00 -6.21
N ARG A 177 -15.08 -4.77 -7.48
CA ARG A 177 -15.59 -3.47 -7.96
C ARG A 177 -16.86 -3.06 -7.22
N SER A 178 -17.83 -3.96 -7.09
CA SER A 178 -19.06 -3.70 -6.34
C SER A 178 -18.76 -3.40 -4.87
N ARG A 179 -17.88 -4.18 -4.24
CA ARG A 179 -17.45 -3.98 -2.85
C ARG A 179 -16.76 -2.64 -2.64
N LEU A 180 -15.90 -2.21 -3.57
CA LEU A 180 -15.24 -0.91 -3.49
C LEU A 180 -16.25 0.25 -3.49
N LEU A 181 -17.25 0.21 -4.38
CA LEU A 181 -18.33 1.20 -4.42
C LEU A 181 -19.14 1.23 -3.11
N GLU A 182 -19.38 0.07 -2.51
CA GLU A 182 -20.05 -0.02 -1.20
C GLU A 182 -19.21 0.57 -0.07
N LEU A 183 -17.90 0.29 -0.05
CA LEU A 183 -16.96 0.84 0.93
C LEU A 183 -16.82 2.36 0.79
N GLU A 184 -16.77 2.87 -0.43
CA GLU A 184 -16.75 4.32 -0.71
C GLU A 184 -18.04 4.99 -0.23
N ARG A 185 -19.20 4.37 -0.47
CA ARG A 185 -20.50 4.87 0.01
C ARG A 185 -20.61 4.86 1.54
N GLN A 186 -20.03 3.86 2.20
CA GLN A 186 -19.98 3.80 3.66
C GLN A 186 -19.04 4.87 4.23
N SER A 187 -17.91 5.13 3.57
CA SER A 187 -17.00 6.20 3.97
C SER A 187 -17.65 7.59 3.85
N SER A 188 -18.41 7.85 2.79
CA SER A 188 -19.09 9.14 2.61
C SER A 188 -20.25 9.36 3.60
N ALA A 189 -20.94 8.30 4.00
CA ALA A 189 -22.07 8.39 4.92
C ALA A 189 -21.66 8.68 6.39
N VAL A 190 -20.40 8.47 6.75
CA VAL A 190 -19.87 8.75 8.09
C VAL A 190 -19.56 10.25 8.28
N ASP A 191 -19.22 10.97 7.20
CA ASP A 191 -18.94 12.42 7.26
C ASP A 191 -20.21 13.27 7.44
N ASP A 192 -21.41 12.74 7.14
CA ASP A 192 -22.70 13.45 7.24
C ASP A 192 -23.36 13.41 8.63
N ILE A 193 -22.75 12.76 9.64
CA ILE A 193 -23.27 12.70 11.02
C ILE A 193 -22.52 13.72 11.91
N VAL A 194 -22.59 15.00 11.54
CA VAL A 194 -22.35 16.10 12.47
C VAL A 194 -23.70 16.70 12.84
N PRO A 195 -24.17 16.58 14.10
CA PRO A 195 -25.31 17.36 14.53
C PRO A 195 -24.83 18.83 14.59
N THR A 196 -25.35 19.65 13.68
CA THR A 196 -25.37 21.10 13.82
C THR A 196 -25.97 21.43 15.19
N SER A 197 -25.14 21.93 16.10
CA SER A 197 -25.55 22.62 17.31
C SER A 197 -25.10 24.06 17.20
#